data_AF-A0A4R6EMT7-F1
#
_entry.id   AF-A0A4R6EMT7-F1
#
_cell.length_a   1.000
_cell.length_b   1.000
_cell.length_c   1.000
_cell.angle_alpha   90.00
_cell.angle_beta   90.00
_cell.angle_gamma   90.00
#
_symmetry.space_group_name_H-M   'P 1'
#
loop_
_entity.id
_entity.type
_entity.pdbx_description
1 polymer ?
#
loop_
_entity_poly.entity_id
_entity_poly.type
_entity_poly.pdbx_seq_one_letter_code
_entity_poly.pdbx_strand_id
1 'polypeptide(L)'
;MLKGFGIEGDNKTRMDINNLISHYGYAALVIGALAEGETVTLLGGVAAHQGLLRFWLVVASVALGGMIGDQVLYLLGRHFGGRLIKRFSRHQKKIQKAQRLIQNRPWLFVIGSRFMYGFRIIGPVLIGASRLPPKIFLPLNIVGALMWAVLFTTLGYLGGEVIGPWLHHLDQHIKHWTWLIIVAIAVIAVRLWFSYRDRKDAESDDKE
;
A
#
# COMPACT_ATOMS: atom_id res chain seq x y z
N MET A 1 -49.94 18.84 -0.37
CA MET A 1 -49.39 18.09 0.78
C MET A 1 -48.28 17.16 0.28
N LEU A 2 -47.03 17.53 0.57
CA LEU A 2 -45.83 16.68 0.75
C LEU A 2 -45.35 15.74 -0.37
N LYS A 3 -44.72 16.30 -1.43
CA LYS A 3 -43.63 15.66 -2.19
C LYS A 3 -42.57 16.73 -2.49
N GLY A 4 -41.51 16.80 -1.70
CA GLY A 4 -40.45 17.80 -1.96
C GLY A 4 -39.27 17.82 -0.98
N PHE A 5 -39.38 17.23 0.21
CA PHE A 5 -38.37 17.42 1.26
C PHE A 5 -37.32 16.30 1.40
N GLY A 6 -37.33 15.29 0.53
CA GLY A 6 -36.45 14.10 0.67
C GLY A 6 -35.35 13.92 -0.38
N ILE A 7 -35.38 14.67 -1.49
CA ILE A 7 -34.45 14.45 -2.64
C ILE A 7 -33.28 15.46 -2.63
N GLU A 8 -33.52 16.68 -2.15
CA GLU A 8 -32.52 17.78 -2.18
C GLU A 8 -31.32 17.50 -1.25
N GLY A 9 -31.56 16.90 -0.08
CA GLY A 9 -30.52 16.60 0.91
C GLY A 9 -29.61 15.44 0.51
N ASP A 10 -30.14 14.41 -0.15
CA ASP A 10 -29.35 13.26 -0.62
C ASP A 10 -28.41 13.66 -1.76
N ASN A 11 -28.88 14.47 -2.72
CA ASN A 11 -28.04 14.94 -3.82
C ASN A 11 -26.90 15.85 -3.35
N LYS A 12 -27.17 16.76 -2.41
CA LYS A 12 -26.13 17.63 -1.86
C LYS A 12 -25.06 16.84 -1.12
N THR A 13 -25.49 15.91 -0.25
CA THR A 13 -24.59 15.04 0.50
C THR A 13 -23.78 14.10 -0.40
N ARG A 14 -24.40 13.54 -1.45
CA ARG A 14 -23.72 12.73 -2.48
C ARG A 14 -22.70 13.55 -3.27
N MET A 15 -23.02 14.78 -3.64
CA MET A 15 -22.09 15.69 -4.30
C MET A 15 -20.91 16.05 -3.39
N ASP A 16 -21.16 16.33 -2.10
CA ASP A 16 -20.11 16.64 -1.12
C ASP A 16 -19.16 15.44 -0.88
N ILE A 17 -19.71 14.23 -0.75
CA ILE A 17 -18.92 13.00 -0.59
C ILE A 17 -18.11 12.70 -1.85
N ASN A 18 -18.71 12.83 -3.04
CA ASN A 18 -17.99 12.63 -4.30
C ASN A 18 -16.85 13.65 -4.47
N ASN A 19 -17.06 14.89 -4.03
CA ASN A 19 -16.05 15.93 -4.08
C ASN A 19 -14.91 15.67 -3.09
N LEU A 20 -15.22 15.21 -1.87
CA LEU A 20 -14.22 14.76 -0.89
C LEU A 20 -13.41 13.57 -1.40
N ILE A 21 -14.06 12.56 -1.99
CA ILE A 21 -13.37 11.39 -2.57
C ILE A 21 -12.52 11.81 -3.77
N SER A 22 -13.01 12.74 -4.60
CA SER A 22 -12.25 13.23 -5.75
C SER A 22 -11.01 14.04 -5.34
N HIS A 23 -11.07 14.78 -4.23
CA HIS A 23 -9.93 15.57 -3.72
C HIS A 23 -8.96 14.77 -2.85
N TYR A 24 -9.47 13.96 -1.91
CA TYR A 24 -8.64 13.26 -0.93
C TYR A 24 -8.43 11.78 -1.25
N GLY A 25 -9.25 11.18 -2.11
CA GLY A 25 -9.17 9.76 -2.46
C GLY A 25 -7.82 9.40 -3.09
N TYR A 26 -7.27 10.25 -3.96
CA TYR A 26 -5.95 10.02 -4.55
C TYR A 26 -4.81 10.10 -3.53
N ALA A 27 -4.86 11.07 -2.61
CA ALA A 27 -3.87 11.17 -1.54
C ALA A 27 -3.96 9.97 -0.57
N ALA A 28 -5.18 9.55 -0.24
CA ALA A 28 -5.43 8.36 0.56
C ALA A 28 -4.92 7.08 -0.14
N LEU A 29 -5.04 6.99 -1.47
CA LEU A 29 -4.47 5.89 -2.25
C LEU A 29 -2.94 5.90 -2.23
N VAL A 30 -2.30 7.07 -2.31
CA VAL A 30 -0.82 7.17 -2.21
C VAL A 30 -0.34 6.71 -0.83
N ILE A 31 -0.94 7.26 0.24
CA ILE A 31 -0.55 6.95 1.62
C ILE A 31 -0.90 5.49 1.95
N GLY A 32 -2.10 5.06 1.56
CA GLY A 32 -2.58 3.71 1.76
C GLY A 32 -1.74 2.70 0.99
N ALA A 33 -1.34 2.98 -0.25
CA ALA A 33 -0.47 2.07 -1.02
C ALA A 33 0.94 1.97 -0.43
N LEU A 34 1.38 2.98 0.31
CA LEU A 34 2.65 2.96 1.04
C LEU A 34 2.58 2.07 2.28
N ALA A 35 1.44 2.07 3.00
CA ALA A 35 1.23 1.23 4.19
C ALA A 35 0.81 -0.21 3.83
N GLU A 36 -0.21 -0.34 2.99
CA GLU A 36 -0.86 -1.59 2.63
C GLU A 36 -1.26 -1.56 1.15
N GLY A 37 -0.33 -1.99 0.30
CA GLY A 37 -0.45 -1.88 -1.16
C GLY A 37 -1.65 -2.60 -1.74
N GLU A 38 -1.87 -3.86 -1.39
CA GLU A 38 -2.82 -4.76 -2.07
C GLU A 38 -4.28 -4.38 -1.83
N THR A 39 -4.70 -4.30 -0.57
CA THR A 39 -6.06 -3.95 -0.17
C THR A 39 -6.47 -2.57 -0.71
N VAL A 40 -5.61 -1.56 -0.53
CA VAL A 40 -5.89 -0.19 -0.97
C VAL A 40 -5.99 -0.09 -2.49
N THR A 41 -5.14 -0.83 -3.23
CA THR A 41 -5.17 -0.84 -4.70
C THR A 41 -6.45 -1.49 -5.22
N LEU A 42 -6.88 -2.60 -4.62
CA LEU A 42 -8.13 -3.27 -4.99
C LEU A 42 -9.33 -2.36 -4.73
N LEU A 43 -9.39 -1.72 -3.56
CA LEU A 43 -10.44 -0.75 -3.22
C LEU A 43 -10.44 0.45 -4.17
N GLY A 44 -9.25 0.96 -4.53
CA GLY A 44 -9.11 2.01 -5.54
C GLY A 44 -9.65 1.59 -6.92
N GLY A 45 -9.41 0.34 -7.32
CA GLY A 45 -9.97 -0.25 -8.54
C GLY A 45 -11.50 -0.33 -8.50
N VAL A 46 -12.08 -0.80 -7.40
CA VAL A 46 -13.54 -0.85 -7.20
C VAL A 46 -14.14 0.56 -7.23
N ALA A 47 -13.51 1.53 -6.56
CA ALA A 47 -13.95 2.93 -6.58
C ALA A 47 -13.89 3.53 -7.98
N ALA A 48 -12.90 3.13 -8.80
CA ALA A 48 -12.83 3.53 -10.20
C ALA A 48 -13.95 2.91 -11.06
N HIS A 49 -14.32 1.66 -10.79
CA HIS A 49 -15.45 1.00 -11.44
C HIS A 49 -16.79 1.71 -11.13
N GLN A 50 -16.97 2.19 -9.90
CA GLN A 50 -18.16 2.94 -9.50
C GLN A 50 -18.20 4.39 -10.04
N GLY A 51 -17.19 4.80 -10.82
CA GLY A 51 -17.09 6.16 -11.38
C GLY A 51 -16.69 7.23 -10.37
N LEU A 52 -16.33 6.85 -9.13
CA LEU A 52 -15.92 7.79 -8.07
C LEU A 52 -14.49 8.30 -8.29
N LEU A 53 -13.63 7.50 -8.92
CA LEU A 53 -12.24 7.84 -9.21
C LEU A 53 -11.90 7.52 -10.66
N ARG A 54 -11.08 8.35 -11.31
CA ARG A 54 -10.52 8.04 -12.62
C ARG A 54 -9.47 6.93 -12.52
N PHE A 55 -9.66 5.83 -13.26
CA PHE A 55 -8.79 4.66 -13.28
C PHE A 55 -7.29 5.00 -13.40
N TRP A 56 -6.92 5.81 -14.39
CA TRP A 56 -5.51 6.17 -14.61
C TRP A 56 -4.89 6.98 -13.47
N LEU A 57 -5.69 7.78 -12.75
CA LEU A 57 -5.23 8.52 -11.58
C LEU A 57 -5.06 7.59 -10.37
N VAL A 58 -5.89 6.55 -10.25
CA VAL A 58 -5.71 5.48 -9.24
C VAL A 58 -4.41 4.74 -9.51
N VAL A 59 -4.19 4.29 -10.74
CA VAL A 59 -2.94 3.62 -11.16
C VAL A 59 -1.73 4.50 -10.85
N ALA A 60 -1.76 5.79 -11.21
CA ALA A 60 -0.67 6.72 -10.93
C ALA A 60 -0.43 6.89 -9.42
N SER A 61 -1.49 7.06 -8.63
CA SER A 61 -1.41 7.24 -7.17
C SER A 61 -0.81 6.02 -6.49
N VAL A 62 -1.30 4.83 -6.84
CA VAL A 62 -0.79 3.54 -6.32
C VAL A 62 0.66 3.31 -6.74
N ALA A 63 1.00 3.57 -8.01
CA ALA A 63 2.36 3.44 -8.49
C ALA A 63 3.32 4.38 -7.75
N LEU A 64 2.92 5.63 -7.51
CA LEU A 64 3.72 6.59 -6.75
C LEU A 64 3.92 6.14 -5.29
N GLY A 65 2.86 5.74 -4.59
CA GLY A 65 2.95 5.23 -3.22
C GLY A 65 3.88 4.03 -3.11
N GLY A 66 3.72 3.06 -4.01
CA GLY A 66 4.60 1.88 -4.09
C GLY A 66 6.05 2.23 -4.43
N MET A 67 6.28 3.14 -5.37
CA MET A 67 7.62 3.57 -5.75
C MET A 67 8.36 4.25 -4.59
N ILE A 68 7.67 5.10 -3.83
CA ILE A 68 8.24 5.78 -2.66
C ILE A 68 8.57 4.77 -1.57
N GLY A 69 7.63 3.86 -1.24
CA GLY A 69 7.85 2.81 -0.25
C GLY A 69 9.04 1.92 -0.60
N ASP A 70 9.09 1.44 -1.85
CA ASP A 70 10.18 0.58 -2.32
C ASP A 70 11.54 1.30 -2.31
N GLN A 71 11.56 2.60 -2.61
CA GLN A 71 12.79 3.40 -2.52
C GLN A 71 13.29 3.56 -1.08
N VAL A 72 12.39 3.82 -0.12
CA VAL A 72 12.75 3.89 1.30
C VAL A 72 13.35 2.56 1.77
N LEU A 73 12.69 1.44 1.44
CA LEU A 73 13.16 0.09 1.78
C LEU A 73 14.50 -0.24 1.13
N TYR A 74 14.68 0.11 -0.14
CA TYR A 74 15.95 -0.05 -0.86
C TYR A 74 17.08 0.77 -0.20
N LEU A 75 16.82 2.02 0.19
CA LEU A 75 17.82 2.86 0.86
C LEU A 75 18.17 2.31 2.25
N LEU A 76 17.18 1.86 3.01
CA LEU A 76 17.39 1.18 4.30
C LEU A 76 18.26 -0.07 4.11
N GLY A 77 17.94 -0.91 3.12
CA GLY A 77 18.75 -2.07 2.75
C GLY A 77 20.17 -1.70 2.35
N ARG A 78 20.35 -0.62 1.57
CA ARG A 78 21.67 -0.16 1.11
C ARG A 78 22.54 0.36 2.26
N HIS A 79 21.96 1.10 3.19
CA HIS A 79 22.70 1.70 4.31
C HIS A 79 22.93 0.73 5.46
N PHE A 80 21.91 -0.05 5.85
CA PHE A 80 21.97 -0.97 6.99
C PHE A 80 22.28 -2.42 6.62
N GLY A 81 22.15 -2.80 5.35
CA GLY A 81 22.37 -4.18 4.89
C GLY A 81 23.77 -4.70 5.18
N GLY A 82 24.80 -3.84 5.15
CA GLY A 82 26.16 -4.23 5.55
C GLY A 82 26.26 -4.68 7.02
N ARG A 83 25.52 -4.02 7.93
CA ARG A 83 25.44 -4.41 9.34
C ARG A 83 24.62 -5.69 9.53
N LEU A 84 23.52 -5.83 8.79
CA LEU A 84 22.68 -7.02 8.83
C LEU A 84 23.44 -8.27 8.35
N ILE A 85 24.18 -8.15 7.24
CA ILE A 85 24.99 -9.24 6.68
C ILE A 85 26.11 -9.67 7.64
N LYS A 86 26.74 -8.72 8.36
CA LYS A 86 27.75 -9.03 9.38
C LYS A 86 27.18 -9.86 10.53
N ARG A 87 25.91 -9.65 10.91
CA ARG A 87 25.22 -10.44 11.95
C ARG A 87 24.96 -11.88 11.52
N PHE A 88 24.85 -12.14 10.22
CA PHE A 88 24.68 -13.47 9.62
C PHE A 88 25.98 -14.03 9.01
N SER A 89 27.11 -13.84 9.70
CA SER A 89 28.45 -14.26 9.23
C SER A 89 28.51 -15.74 8.80
N ARG A 90 27.79 -16.63 9.48
CA ARG A 90 27.68 -18.06 9.14
C ARG A 90 27.12 -18.32 7.73
N HIS A 91 26.37 -17.39 7.14
CA HIS A 91 25.74 -17.53 5.82
C HIS A 91 26.36 -16.62 4.75
N GLN A 92 27.50 -15.99 5.03
CA GLN A 92 28.09 -14.96 4.17
C GLN A 92 28.32 -15.44 2.72
N LYS A 93 28.76 -16.69 2.51
CA LYS A 93 28.93 -17.28 1.17
C LYS A 93 27.61 -17.38 0.40
N LYS A 94 26.51 -17.76 1.07
CA LYS A 94 25.17 -17.83 0.45
C LYS A 94 24.66 -16.42 0.12
N ILE A 95 24.89 -15.46 1.02
CA ILE A 95 24.52 -14.05 0.82
C ILE A 95 25.26 -13.47 -0.39
N GLN A 96 26.59 -13.67 -0.50
CA GLN A 96 27.36 -13.19 -1.66
C GLN A 96 26.89 -13.84 -2.97
N LYS A 97 26.52 -15.13 -2.96
CA LYS A 97 25.93 -15.79 -4.12
C LYS A 97 24.59 -15.15 -4.52
N ALA A 98 23.73 -14.87 -3.55
CA ALA A 98 22.46 -14.17 -3.80
C ALA A 98 22.69 -12.74 -4.32
N GLN A 99 23.64 -11.99 -3.77
CA GLN A 99 24.02 -10.66 -4.26
C GLN A 99 24.48 -10.69 -5.72
N ARG A 100 25.33 -11.67 -6.09
CA ARG A 100 25.78 -11.85 -7.48
C ARG A 100 24.62 -12.20 -8.42
N LEU A 101 23.68 -13.04 -7.98
CA LEU A 101 22.49 -13.36 -8.78
C LEU A 101 21.61 -12.12 -9.02
N ILE A 102 21.41 -11.31 -7.97
CA ILE A 102 20.67 -10.04 -8.06
C ILE A 102 21.37 -9.07 -9.02
N GLN A 103 22.70 -8.97 -8.96
CA GLN A 103 23.47 -8.10 -9.85
C GLN A 103 23.49 -8.59 -11.31
N ASN A 104 23.48 -9.91 -11.53
CA ASN A 104 23.48 -10.49 -12.87
C ASN A 104 22.12 -10.37 -13.58
N ARG A 105 21.01 -10.43 -12.84
CA ARG A 105 19.65 -10.31 -13.39
C ARG A 105 18.76 -9.38 -12.55
N PRO A 106 19.09 -8.07 -12.47
CA PRO A 106 18.39 -7.15 -11.58
C PRO A 106 16.91 -6.98 -11.91
N TRP A 107 16.53 -7.08 -13.19
CA TRP A 107 15.14 -6.96 -13.62
C TRP A 107 14.23 -8.04 -13.03
N LEU A 108 14.67 -9.31 -13.01
CA LEU A 108 13.90 -10.42 -12.44
C LEU A 108 13.65 -10.22 -10.95
N PHE A 109 14.66 -9.77 -10.21
CA PHE A 109 14.54 -9.58 -8.77
C PHE A 109 13.73 -8.34 -8.43
N VAL A 110 13.97 -7.21 -9.10
CA VAL A 110 13.24 -5.95 -8.83
C VAL A 110 11.76 -6.11 -9.17
N ILE A 111 11.44 -6.63 -10.37
CA ILE A 111 10.05 -6.79 -10.79
C ILE A 111 9.40 -7.98 -10.08
N GLY A 112 10.08 -9.13 -10.04
CA GLY A 112 9.54 -10.36 -9.44
C GLY A 112 9.26 -10.25 -7.95
N SER A 113 10.06 -9.47 -7.21
CA SER A 113 9.82 -9.26 -5.77
C SER A 113 8.46 -8.61 -5.46
N ARG A 114 7.83 -7.93 -6.43
CA ARG A 114 6.52 -7.30 -6.26
C ARG A 114 5.34 -8.24 -6.42
N PHE A 115 5.51 -9.34 -7.15
CA PHE A 115 4.45 -10.31 -7.39
C PHE A 115 4.43 -11.43 -6.35
N MET A 116 5.48 -11.53 -5.53
CA MET A 116 5.58 -12.51 -4.46
C MET A 116 5.17 -11.88 -3.12
N TYR A 117 4.07 -12.37 -2.54
CA TYR A 117 3.61 -11.94 -1.21
C TYR A 117 4.73 -12.13 -0.16
N GLY A 118 4.98 -11.09 0.65
CA GLY A 118 6.09 -11.03 1.62
C GLY A 118 7.46 -10.59 1.06
N PHE A 119 7.74 -10.86 -0.22
CA PHE A 119 8.95 -10.34 -0.88
C PHE A 119 8.84 -8.87 -1.25
N ARG A 120 7.64 -8.27 -1.19
CA ARG A 120 7.48 -6.83 -1.42
C ARG A 120 8.23 -5.97 -0.41
N ILE A 121 8.35 -6.43 0.84
CA ILE A 121 9.11 -5.71 1.87
C ILE A 121 10.57 -6.18 1.86
N ILE A 122 10.79 -7.50 1.84
CA ILE A 122 12.12 -8.09 1.95
C ILE A 122 12.96 -7.86 0.68
N GLY A 123 12.33 -7.87 -0.48
CA GLY A 123 12.95 -7.77 -1.80
C GLY A 123 13.72 -6.46 -1.99
N PRO A 124 13.06 -5.29 -1.91
CA PRO A 124 13.75 -4.00 -2.03
C PRO A 124 14.88 -3.84 -1.01
N VAL A 125 14.67 -4.28 0.24
CA VAL A 125 15.72 -4.29 1.28
C VAL A 125 16.91 -5.17 0.88
N LEU A 126 16.67 -6.37 0.37
CA LEU A 126 17.72 -7.30 -0.04
C LEU A 126 18.47 -6.82 -1.28
N ILE A 127 17.76 -6.22 -2.23
CA ILE A 127 18.32 -5.58 -3.42
C ILE A 127 19.21 -4.39 -3.02
N GLY A 128 18.74 -3.56 -2.07
CA GLY A 128 19.52 -2.49 -1.46
C GLY A 128 20.79 -3.02 -0.77
N ALA A 129 20.65 -4.06 0.06
CA ALA A 129 21.75 -4.71 0.76
C ALA A 129 22.78 -5.34 -0.20
N SER A 130 22.37 -5.66 -1.42
CA SER A 130 23.24 -6.14 -2.51
C SER A 130 24.05 -5.04 -3.19
N ARG A 131 23.90 -3.77 -2.73
CA ARG A 131 24.54 -2.57 -3.27
C ARG A 131 24.28 -2.31 -4.75
N LEU A 132 23.20 -2.87 -5.31
CA LEU A 132 22.79 -2.62 -6.70
C LEU A 132 22.68 -1.10 -6.93
N PRO A 133 23.24 -0.50 -8.00
CA PRO A 133 23.21 0.95 -8.20
C PRO A 133 21.77 1.52 -8.25
N PRO A 134 21.49 2.69 -7.62
CA PRO A 134 20.15 3.29 -7.66
C PRO A 134 19.70 3.62 -9.09
N LYS A 135 20.65 3.93 -9.98
CA LYS A 135 20.41 4.21 -11.40
C LYS A 135 19.84 3.00 -12.17
N ILE A 136 20.10 1.78 -11.70
CA ILE A 136 19.55 0.54 -12.28
C ILE A 136 18.24 0.18 -11.56
N PHE A 137 18.22 0.33 -10.23
CA PHE A 137 17.03 0.03 -9.42
C PHE A 137 15.85 0.92 -9.80
N LEU A 138 16.03 2.24 -9.83
CA LEU A 138 14.95 3.20 -10.02
C LEU A 138 14.10 2.93 -11.28
N PRO A 139 14.65 2.84 -12.51
CA PRO A 139 13.83 2.59 -13.70
C PRO A 139 13.10 1.24 -13.65
N LEU A 140 13.75 0.18 -13.17
CA LEU A 140 13.12 -1.13 -12.97
C LEU A 140 12.00 -1.06 -11.93
N ASN A 141 12.21 -0.23 -10.89
CA ASN A 141 11.23 0.05 -9.86
C ASN A 141 10.02 0.79 -10.45
N ILE A 142 10.21 1.77 -11.35
CA ILE A 142 9.09 2.45 -12.02
C ILE A 142 8.28 1.46 -12.84
N VAL A 143 8.94 0.70 -13.72
CA VAL A 143 8.28 -0.24 -14.63
C VAL A 143 7.50 -1.30 -13.85
N GLY A 144 8.13 -1.92 -12.85
CA GLY A 144 7.44 -2.92 -12.03
C GLY A 144 6.29 -2.33 -11.19
N ALA A 145 6.39 -1.08 -10.74
CA ALA A 145 5.31 -0.43 -9.97
C ALA A 145 4.10 -0.17 -10.87
N LEU A 146 4.35 0.32 -12.09
CA LEU A 146 3.29 0.56 -13.07
C LEU A 146 2.62 -0.73 -13.51
N MET A 147 3.40 -1.77 -13.86
CA MET A 147 2.84 -3.07 -14.23
C MET A 147 1.98 -3.66 -13.11
N TRP A 148 2.48 -3.60 -11.88
CA TRP A 148 1.76 -4.09 -10.71
C TRP A 148 0.50 -3.26 -10.44
N ALA A 149 0.60 -1.93 -10.46
CA ALA A 149 -0.53 -1.03 -10.24
C ALA A 149 -1.62 -1.24 -11.29
N VAL A 150 -1.28 -1.34 -12.57
CA VAL A 150 -2.25 -1.63 -13.64
C VAL A 150 -2.91 -2.98 -13.41
N LEU A 151 -2.15 -4.04 -13.12
CA LEU A 151 -2.70 -5.38 -12.93
C LEU A 151 -3.68 -5.41 -11.76
N PHE A 152 -3.26 -4.96 -10.58
CA PHE A 152 -4.10 -5.03 -9.37
C PHE A 152 -5.25 -4.02 -9.39
N THR A 153 -5.07 -2.83 -9.99
CA THR A 153 -6.19 -1.89 -10.15
C THR A 153 -7.21 -2.44 -11.14
N THR A 154 -6.77 -3.10 -12.23
CA THR A 154 -7.68 -3.78 -13.16
C THR A 154 -8.43 -4.93 -12.47
N LEU A 155 -7.74 -5.73 -11.64
CA LEU A 155 -8.39 -6.78 -10.86
C LEU A 155 -9.43 -6.21 -9.88
N GLY A 156 -9.13 -5.09 -9.21
CA GLY A 156 -10.10 -4.39 -8.37
C GLY A 156 -11.28 -3.83 -9.16
N TYR A 157 -11.01 -3.29 -10.35
CA TYR A 157 -12.03 -2.74 -11.24
C TYR A 157 -13.01 -3.82 -11.72
N LEU A 158 -12.50 -4.95 -12.23
CA LEU A 158 -13.30 -6.11 -12.63
C LEU A 158 -13.95 -6.79 -11.42
N GLY A 159 -13.28 -6.82 -10.27
CA GLY A 159 -13.86 -7.29 -9.01
C GLY A 159 -15.08 -6.46 -8.60
N GLY A 160 -15.07 -5.15 -8.85
CA GLY A 160 -16.23 -4.28 -8.66
C GLY A 160 -17.45 -4.70 -9.50
N GLU A 161 -17.22 -5.22 -10.70
CA GLU A 161 -18.25 -5.74 -11.61
C GLU A 161 -18.90 -7.03 -11.08
N VAL A 162 -18.09 -7.95 -10.52
CA VAL A 162 -18.56 -9.24 -9.96
C VAL A 162 -19.19 -9.06 -8.57
N ILE A 163 -18.70 -8.12 -7.77
CA ILE A 163 -19.20 -7.83 -6.43
C ILE A 163 -20.49 -6.98 -6.49
N GLY A 164 -20.69 -6.15 -7.53
CA GLY A 164 -21.86 -5.28 -7.67
C GLY A 164 -23.22 -5.99 -7.49
N PRO A 165 -23.48 -7.12 -8.17
CA PRO A 165 -24.71 -7.90 -7.98
C PRO A 165 -24.87 -8.53 -6.60
N TRP A 166 -23.76 -8.93 -5.96
CA TRP A 166 -23.73 -9.46 -4.59
C TRP A 166 -23.97 -8.37 -3.55
N LEU A 167 -23.45 -7.16 -3.77
CA LEU A 167 -23.53 -6.03 -2.85
C LEU A 167 -24.97 -5.49 -2.74
N HIS A 168 -25.74 -5.51 -3.83
CA HIS A 168 -27.16 -5.11 -3.81
C HIS A 168 -28.04 -6.02 -2.94
N HIS A 169 -27.66 -7.28 -2.73
CA HIS A 169 -28.34 -8.17 -1.78
C HIS A 169 -27.87 -7.96 -0.32
N LEU A 170 -26.77 -7.22 -0.09
CA LEU A 170 -26.15 -7.00 1.21
C LEU A 170 -26.33 -5.55 1.75
N ASP A 171 -27.09 -4.70 1.05
CA ASP A 171 -27.18 -3.25 1.30
C ASP A 171 -27.73 -2.87 2.71
N GLN A 172 -28.43 -3.76 3.41
CA GLN A 172 -28.94 -3.46 4.75
C GLN A 172 -27.98 -3.77 5.91
N HIS A 173 -27.02 -4.69 5.76
CA HIS A 173 -26.16 -5.14 6.89
C HIS A 173 -24.72 -4.63 6.81
N ILE A 174 -24.24 -4.24 5.63
CA ILE A 174 -22.84 -3.82 5.43
C ILE A 174 -22.52 -2.46 6.06
N LYS A 175 -23.46 -1.49 6.06
CA LYS A 175 -23.19 -0.16 6.66
C LYS A 175 -22.69 -0.26 8.12
N HIS A 176 -23.21 -1.23 8.88
CA HIS A 176 -22.77 -1.44 10.25
C HIS A 176 -21.39 -2.10 10.32
N TRP A 177 -21.13 -3.11 9.47
CA TRP A 177 -19.87 -3.86 9.48
C TRP A 177 -18.69 -3.07 8.92
N THR A 178 -18.88 -2.26 7.88
CA THR A 178 -17.85 -1.36 7.35
C THR A 178 -17.43 -0.33 8.40
N TRP A 179 -18.40 0.23 9.15
CA TRP A 179 -18.12 1.15 10.24
C TRP A 179 -17.39 0.46 11.40
N LEU A 180 -17.80 -0.77 11.75
CA LEU A 180 -17.14 -1.58 12.77
C LEU A 180 -15.68 -1.93 12.42
N ILE A 181 -15.40 -2.23 11.15
CA ILE A 181 -14.04 -2.52 10.68
C ILE A 181 -13.16 -1.26 10.73
N ILE A 182 -13.69 -0.10 10.31
CA ILE A 182 -12.98 1.19 10.40
C ILE A 182 -12.68 1.55 11.85
N VAL A 183 -13.65 1.38 12.75
CA VAL A 183 -13.47 1.61 14.19
C VAL A 183 -12.47 0.63 14.78
N ALA A 184 -12.51 -0.65 14.41
CA ALA A 184 -11.57 -1.65 14.89
C ALA A 184 -10.12 -1.30 14.47
N ILE A 185 -9.92 -0.89 13.23
CA ILE A 185 -8.61 -0.45 12.73
C ILE A 185 -8.12 0.80 13.47
N ALA A 186 -9.00 1.78 13.70
CA ALA A 186 -8.67 2.99 14.47
C ALA A 186 -8.29 2.67 15.93
N VAL A 187 -9.04 1.78 16.58
CA VAL A 187 -8.76 1.34 17.96
C VAL A 187 -7.43 0.61 18.06
N ILE A 188 -7.11 -0.26 17.09
CA ILE A 188 -5.83 -0.96 17.04
C ILE A 188 -4.68 0.04 16.84
N ALA A 189 -4.82 1.00 15.92
CA ALA A 189 -3.82 2.04 15.69
C ALA A 189 -3.57 2.90 16.93
N VAL A 190 -4.64 3.28 17.64
CA VAL A 190 -4.57 4.06 18.89
C VAL A 190 -3.91 3.24 20.01
N ARG A 191 -4.28 1.95 20.16
CA ARG A 191 -3.64 1.06 21.16
C ARG A 191 -2.15 0.87 20.90
N LEU A 192 -1.77 0.69 19.64
CA LEU A 192 -0.37 0.54 19.27
C LEU A 192 0.40 1.83 19.50
N TRP A 193 -0.22 2.99 19.26
CA TRP A 193 0.37 4.30 19.54
C TRP A 193 0.59 4.55 21.04
N PHE A 194 -0.40 4.25 21.88
CA PHE A 194 -0.27 4.34 23.34
C PHE A 194 0.75 3.35 23.89
N SER A 195 0.75 2.09 23.42
CA SER A 195 1.73 1.09 23.84
C SER A 195 3.17 1.46 23.44
N TYR A 196 3.34 2.21 22.35
CA TYR A 196 4.64 2.75 21.96
C TYR A 196 5.08 3.97 22.79
N ARG A 197 4.11 4.69 23.37
CA ARG A 197 4.38 5.86 24.21
C ARG A 197 4.73 5.46 25.64
N ASP A 198 3.96 4.54 26.22
CA ASP A 198 4.20 4.03 27.57
C ASP A 198 5.55 3.30 27.71
N ARG A 199 6.06 2.72 26.61
CA ARG A 199 7.40 2.10 26.58
C ARG A 199 8.56 3.10 26.60
N LYS A 200 8.33 4.35 26.17
CA LYS A 200 9.37 5.40 26.25
C LYS A 200 9.42 6.05 27.62
N ASP A 201 8.27 6.19 28.27
CA ASP A 201 8.19 6.85 29.59
C ASP A 201 8.74 5.94 30.70
N ALA A 202 8.68 4.62 30.54
CA ALA A 202 9.27 3.65 31.49
C ALA A 202 10.81 3.49 31.36
N GLU A 203 11.43 3.97 30.29
CA GLU A 203 12.89 3.87 30.05
C GLU A 203 13.64 5.16 30.46
N SER A 204 12.91 6.25 30.76
CA SER A 204 13.45 7.51 31.29
C SER A 204 13.50 7.56 32.82
N ASP A 205 12.70 6.76 33.54
CA ASP A 205 12.62 6.75 35.01
C ASP A 205 13.67 5.83 35.68
N ASP A 206 14.35 4.98 34.90
CA ASP A 206 15.43 4.08 35.38
C ASP A 206 16.85 4.67 35.15
N LYS A 207 16.92 5.95 34.77
CA LYS A 207 18.17 6.69 34.50
C LYS A 207 18.34 7.96 35.35
N GLU A 208 17.44 8.20 36.29
CA GLU A 208 17.60 9.22 37.34
C GLU A 208 17.96 8.56 38.67
#